data_AF-A0A4S2MJ07-F1
#
_entry.id   AF-A0A4S2MJ07-F1
#
_cell.length_a   1.000
_cell.length_b   1.000
_cell.length_c   1.000
_cell.angle_alpha   90.00
_cell.angle_beta   90.00
_cell.angle_gamma   90.00
#
_symmetry.space_group_name_H-M   'P 1'
#
loop_
_entity.id
_entity.type
_entity.pdbx_description
1 polymer ?
#
loop_
_entity_poly.entity_id
_entity_poly.type
_entity_poly.pdbx_seq_one_letter_code
_entity_poly.pdbx_strand_id
1 'polypeptide(L)' 'TVILTLRDGKDAERIKKEGLWIYGKQHTVENYIQTGPDAFCRTCCGWGHGAYRCGGADNPACLLCGEGHLMKDHKC' A
#
# COMPACT_ATOMS: atom_id res chain seq x y z
N THR A 1 -3.51 2.23 -7.57
CA THR A 1 -3.65 1.05 -6.68
C THR A 1 -4.98 0.37 -6.91
N VAL A 2 -5.00 -0.95 -7.05
CA VAL A 2 -6.22 -1.77 -7.13
C VAL A 2 -6.31 -2.62 -5.86
N ILE A 3 -7.51 -2.79 -5.31
CA ILE A 3 -7.75 -3.68 -4.17
C ILE A 3 -8.37 -4.96 -4.71
N LEU A 4 -7.72 -6.09 -4.46
CA LEU A 4 -8.21 -7.42 -4.84
C LEU A 4 -8.63 -8.15 -3.57
N THR A 5 -9.89 -8.57 -3.53
CA THR A 5 -10.42 -9.40 -2.45
C THR A 5 -10.33 -10.87 -2.86
N LEU A 6 -9.59 -11.65 -2.09
CA LEU A 6 -9.48 -13.09 -2.27
C LEU A 6 -10.34 -13.82 -1.23
N ARG A 7 -10.91 -14.96 -1.63
CA ARG A 7 -11.72 -15.79 -0.74
C ARG A 7 -10.88 -16.64 0.20
N ASP A 8 -9.74 -17.14 -0.26
CA ASP A 8 -8.86 -18.05 0.50
C ASP A 8 -7.58 -17.32 0.96
N GLY A 9 -7.26 -17.46 2.24
CA GLY A 9 -6.02 -16.94 2.82
C GLY A 9 -4.77 -17.59 2.25
N LYS A 10 -4.83 -18.86 1.81
CA LYS A 10 -3.71 -19.55 1.15
C LYS A 10 -3.37 -18.91 -0.19
N ASP A 11 -4.39 -18.51 -0.95
CA ASP A 11 -4.19 -17.79 -2.20
C ASP A 11 -3.58 -16.41 -1.94
N ALA A 12 -4.03 -15.70 -0.91
CA ALA A 12 -3.47 -14.42 -0.51
C ALA A 12 -1.98 -14.51 -0.16
N GLU A 13 -1.60 -15.49 0.67
CA GLU A 13 -0.19 -15.69 1.02
C GLU A 13 0.67 -16.12 -0.17
N ARG A 14 0.12 -16.94 -1.08
CA ARG A 14 0.81 -17.32 -2.32
C ARG A 14 1.09 -16.11 -3.19
N ILE A 15 0.08 -15.30 -3.52
CA ILE A 15 0.29 -14.14 -4.41
C ILE A 15 1.15 -13.05 -3.75
N LYS A 16 1.18 -12.99 -2.42
CA LYS A 16 2.07 -12.09 -1.68
C LYS A 16 3.53 -12.51 -1.80
N LYS A 17 3.80 -13.82 -1.76
CA LYS A 17 5.16 -14.38 -1.92
C LYS A 17 5.64 -14.38 -3.36
N GLU A 18 4.75 -14.72 -4.30
CA GLU A 18 5.10 -14.97 -5.70
C GLU A 18 4.77 -13.77 -6.62
N GLY A 19 4.05 -12.76 -6.12
CA GLY A 19 3.53 -11.67 -6.94
C GLY A 19 2.28 -12.07 -7.75
N LEU A 20 1.64 -11.07 -8.36
CA LEU A 20 0.46 -11.25 -9.20
C LEU A 20 0.80 -10.99 -10.67
N TRP A 21 0.44 -11.94 -11.54
CA TRP A 21 0.62 -11.81 -12.98
C TRP A 21 -0.62 -11.20 -13.63
N ILE A 22 -0.44 -10.07 -14.31
CA ILE A 22 -1.49 -9.40 -15.08
C ILE A 22 -0.91 -9.08 -16.46
N TYR A 23 -1.55 -9.57 -17.53
CA TYR A 23 -1.11 -9.36 -18.92
C TYR A 23 0.38 -9.64 -19.16
N GLY A 24 0.92 -10.71 -18.56
CA GLY A 24 2.32 -11.10 -18.72
C GLY A 24 3.34 -10.26 -17.94
N LYS A 25 2.88 -9.34 -17.08
CA LYS A 25 3.74 -8.58 -16.17
C LYS A 25 3.50 -9.03 -14.73
N GLN A 26 4.58 -9.21 -13.98
CA GLN A 26 4.53 -9.53 -12.56
C GLN A 26 4.44 -8.24 -11.74
N HIS A 27 3.51 -8.21 -10.79
CA HIS A 27 3.26 -7.09 -9.89
C HIS A 27 3.51 -7.52 -8.46
N THR A 28 4.12 -6.64 -7.66
CA THR A 28 4.21 -6.82 -6.22
C THR A 28 2.83 -6.71 -5.59
N VAL A 29 2.57 -7.55 -4.59
CA VAL A 29 1.32 -7.57 -3.85
C VAL A 29 1.63 -7.34 -2.38
N GLU A 30 0.89 -6.42 -1.78
CA GLU A 30 0.95 -6.15 -0.35
C GLU A 30 -0.43 -6.35 0.27
N ASN A 31 -0.45 -6.63 1.57
CA ASN A 31 -1.71 -6.73 2.29
C ASN A 31 -2.42 -5.38 2.26
N TYR A 32 -3.69 -5.39 1.87
CA TYR A 32 -4.52 -4.21 2.00
C TYR A 32 -4.73 -3.92 3.49
N ILE A 33 -4.20 -2.80 3.95
CA ILE A 33 -4.49 -2.24 5.26
C ILE A 33 -5.52 -1.14 5.04
N GLN A 34 -6.75 -1.36 5.49
CA GLN A 34 -7.78 -0.34 5.49
C GLN A 34 -7.28 0.83 6.35
N THR A 35 -7.06 1.97 5.69
CA THR A 35 -6.60 3.20 6.34
C THR A 35 -7.75 4.18 6.28
N GLY A 36 -8.24 4.57 7.46
CA GLY A 36 -9.30 5.56 7.63
C GLY A 36 -8.88 6.64 8.61
N PRO A 37 -9.78 7.58 8.97
CA PRO A 37 -9.53 8.62 9.97
C PRO A 37 -8.99 8.03 11.29
N ASP A 38 -9.43 6.82 11.64
CA ASP A 38 -9.07 6.12 12.87
C ASP A 38 -7.82 5.22 12.73
N ALA A 39 -7.11 5.30 11.60
CA ALA A 39 -5.86 4.55 11.45
C ALA A 39 -4.72 5.24 12.21
N PHE A 40 -4.19 4.57 13.23
CA PHE A 40 -3.01 5.03 13.95
C PHE A 40 -1.72 4.68 13.20
N CYS A 41 -0.91 5.70 12.92
CA CYS A 41 0.37 5.57 12.26
C CYS A 41 1.49 5.39 13.30
N ARG A 42 2.12 4.21 13.31
CA ARG A 42 3.25 3.91 14.22
C ARG A 42 4.53 4.70 13.92
N THR A 43 4.66 5.27 12.72
CA THR A 43 5.85 6.03 12.31
C THR A 43 5.86 7.44 12.88
N CYS A 44 4.73 8.14 12.86
CA CYS A 44 4.62 9.52 13.34
C CYS A 44 3.75 9.69 14.60
N CYS A 45 3.21 8.58 15.13
CA CYS A 45 2.26 8.57 16.24
C CYS A 45 1.00 9.43 15.99
N GLY A 46 0.63 9.66 14.72
CA GLY A 46 -0.53 10.42 14.30
C GLY A 46 -1.68 9.52 13.81
N TRP A 47 -2.86 10.10 13.63
CA TRP A 47 -4.05 9.40 13.13
C TRP A 47 -4.35 9.76 11.66
N GLY A 48 -5.25 9.01 11.01
CA GLY A 48 -5.79 9.32 9.69
C GLY A 48 -5.02 8.77 8.49
N HIS A 49 -3.95 8.00 8.69
CA HIS A 49 -3.17 7.40 7.60
C HIS A 49 -2.42 6.14 8.04
N GLY A 50 -2.09 5.27 7.09
CA GLY A 50 -1.24 4.09 7.34
C GLY A 50 0.25 4.45 7.35
N ALA A 51 1.06 3.62 8.02
CA ALA A 51 2.51 3.82 8.12
C ALA A 51 3.20 3.98 6.75
N TYR A 52 2.79 3.20 5.73
CA TYR A 52 3.30 3.28 4.37
C TYR A 52 2.96 4.58 3.62
N ARG A 53 1.98 5.35 4.12
CA ARG A 53 1.57 6.67 3.62
C ARG A 53 2.11 7.81 4.49
N CYS A 54 2.88 7.50 5.52
CA CYS A 54 3.46 8.49 6.41
C CYS A 54 4.54 9.27 5.67
N GLY A 55 4.54 10.59 5.79
CA GLY A 55 5.60 11.41 5.22
C GLY A 55 6.99 11.22 5.87
N GLY A 56 7.04 10.56 7.03
CA GLY A 56 8.27 10.15 7.70
C GLY A 56 8.65 8.68 7.51
N ALA A 57 7.99 7.94 6.61
CA ALA A 57 8.40 6.58 6.28
C ALA A 57 9.67 6.59 5.42
N ASP A 58 10.52 5.56 5.57
CA ASP A 58 11.73 5.39 4.75
C ASP A 58 11.42 5.29 3.24
N ASN A 59 10.27 4.70 2.91
CA ASN A 59 9.77 4.61 1.53
C ASN A 59 8.27 4.97 1.49
N PRO A 60 7.93 6.26 1.43
CA PRO A 60 6.54 6.71 1.46
C PRO A 60 5.85 6.45 0.12
N ALA A 61 4.62 5.94 0.16
CA ALA A 61 3.77 5.81 -1.01
C ALA A 61 2.90 7.07 -1.17
N CYS A 62 2.92 7.65 -2.36
CA CYS A 62 2.12 8.81 -2.71
C CYS A 62 0.63 8.50 -2.56
N LEU A 63 -0.12 9.39 -1.90
CA LEU A 63 -1.56 9.25 -1.74
C LEU A 63 -2.35 9.37 -3.06
N LEU A 64 -1.79 10.04 -4.06
CA LEU A 64 -2.46 10.29 -5.35
C LEU A 64 -2.21 9.18 -6.36
N CYS A 65 -0.94 8.79 -6.58
CA CYS A 65 -0.57 7.79 -7.59
C CYS A 65 -0.06 6.46 -7.03
N GLY A 66 0.35 6.40 -5.75
CA GLY A 66 0.91 5.20 -5.12
C GLY A 66 2.41 4.99 -5.35
N GLU A 67 3.08 5.88 -6.08
CA GLU A 67 4.53 5.80 -6.33
C GLU A 67 5.38 6.19 -5.11
N GLY A 68 6.66 5.82 -5.12
CA GLY A 68 7.62 6.04 -4.02
C GLY A 68 8.06 7.51 -3.89
N HIS A 69 7.14 8.37 -3.48
CA HIS A 69 7.39 9.78 -3.17
C HIS A 69 6.33 10.36 -2.23
N LEU A 70 6.64 11.51 -1.61
CA LEU A 70 5.68 12.20 -0.78
C LEU A 70 4.55 12.80 -1.63
N MET A 71 3.35 12.90 -1.05
CA MET A 71 2.20 13.52 -1.73
C MET A 71 2.51 14.95 -2.20
N LYS A 72 3.25 15.73 -1.39
CA LYS A 72 3.66 17.11 -1.73
C LYS A 72 4.60 17.20 -2.93
N ASP A 73 5.30 16.11 -3.27
CA ASP A 73 6.24 16.05 -4.38
C ASP A 73 5.59 15.50 -5.66
N HIS A 74 4.27 15.24 -5.62
CA HIS A 74 3.53 14.77 -6.77
C HIS A 74 3.51 15.82 -7.88
N LYS A 75 3.93 15.42 -9.08
CA LYS A 75 3.80 16.21 -10.29
C LYS A 75 2.62 15.67 -11.08
N CYS A 76 1.60 16.51 -11.24
CA CYS A 76 0.42 16.23 -12.05
C CYS A 76 0.77 16.18 -13.54
#